data_AF-F2QFH3-F1
#
_entry.id   AF-F2QFH3-F1
#
_cell.length_a   1.000
_cell.length_b   1.000
_cell.length_c   1.000
_cell.angle_alpha   90.00
_cell.angle_beta   90.00
_cell.angle_gamma   90.00
#
_symmetry.space_group_name_H-M   'P 1'
#
loop_
_entity.id
_entity.type
_entity.pdbx_description
1 polymer ?
#
loop_
_entity_poly.entity_id
_entity_poly.type
_entity_poly.pdbx_seq_one_letter_code
_entity_poly.pdbx_strand_id
1 'polypeptide(L)'
;MEIVSIGLTVYFEDGFWHGLFEQEYEGTYQVCRVTFGQEPKEDEILKLLQTQFARLSFSPEATVKQHVKIKNPKRLQRAVKKQVKQKVSSKSQELLQLQYDE
;
A
#
# COMPACT_ATOMS: atom_id res chain seq x y z
N MET A 1 1.43 -6.98 -27.72
CA MET A 1 0.33 -7.08 -26.75
C MET A 1 0.88 -6.62 -25.43
N GLU A 2 0.52 -5.42 -25.02
CA GLU A 2 0.87 -4.90 -23.69
C GLU A 2 0.04 -5.66 -22.66
N ILE A 3 0.68 -6.13 -21.58
CA ILE A 3 0.01 -6.84 -20.50
C ILE A 3 -0.22 -5.83 -19.38
N VAL A 4 -1.48 -5.46 -19.18
CA VAL A 4 -1.90 -4.67 -18.01
C VAL A 4 -2.22 -5.66 -16.89
N SER A 5 -1.57 -5.53 -15.74
CA SER A 5 -1.90 -6.32 -14.54
C SER A 5 -2.68 -5.44 -13.57
N ILE A 6 -3.88 -5.89 -13.17
CA ILE A 6 -4.72 -5.20 -12.20
C ILE A 6 -5.01 -6.15 -11.04
N GLY A 7 -4.69 -5.72 -9.82
CA GLY A 7 -5.02 -6.39 -8.56
C GLY A 7 -6.03 -5.56 -7.77
N LEU A 8 -6.99 -6.24 -7.14
CA LEU A 8 -7.88 -5.63 -6.14
C LEU A 8 -7.62 -6.30 -4.79
N THR A 9 -7.22 -5.51 -3.81
CA THR A 9 -7.09 -5.93 -2.42
C THR A 9 -8.22 -5.30 -1.62
N VAL A 10 -9.12 -6.14 -1.08
CA VAL A 10 -10.19 -5.70 -0.19
C VAL A 10 -9.74 -5.88 1.26
N TYR A 11 -9.87 -4.83 2.07
CA TYR A 11 -9.47 -4.83 3.48
C TYR A 11 -10.44 -4.01 4.32
N PHE A 12 -10.48 -4.30 5.62
CA PHE A 12 -11.33 -3.60 6.59
C PHE A 12 -10.47 -2.68 7.46
N GLU A 13 -10.79 -1.39 7.49
CA GLU A 13 -10.09 -0.35 8.25
C GLU A 13 -11.11 0.66 8.78
N ASP A 14 -10.93 1.15 10.01
CA ASP A 14 -11.78 2.19 10.63
C ASP A 14 -13.30 1.98 10.56
N GLY A 15 -13.75 0.72 10.60
CA GLY A 15 -15.18 0.39 10.58
C GLY A 15 -15.79 0.31 9.17
N PHE A 16 -14.99 0.52 8.13
CA PHE A 16 -15.43 0.47 6.74
C PHE A 16 -14.61 -0.54 5.92
N TRP A 17 -15.24 -1.06 4.88
CA TRP A 17 -14.55 -1.86 3.87
C TRP A 17 -13.95 -0.96 2.80
N HIS A 18 -12.66 -1.16 2.53
CA HIS A 18 -11.92 -0.47 1.49
C HIS A 18 -11.39 -1.46 0.45
N GLY A 19 -11.34 -1.01 -0.79
CA GLY A 19 -10.67 -1.67 -1.90
C GLY A 19 -9.47 -0.84 -2.35
N LEU A 20 -8.31 -1.47 -2.42
CA LEU A 20 -7.13 -0.92 -3.07
C LEU A 20 -7.01 -1.57 -4.45
N PHE A 21 -7.17 -0.77 -5.49
CA PHE A 21 -6.83 -1.16 -6.85
C PHE A 21 -5.36 -0.83 -7.10
N GLU A 22 -4.61 -1.83 -7.56
CA GLU A 22 -3.22 -1.74 -7.95
C GLU A 22 -3.13 -2.06 -9.45
N GLN A 23 -2.70 -1.10 -10.26
CA GLN A 23 -2.51 -1.27 -11.69
C GLN A 23 -1.03 -1.11 -12.03
N GLU A 24 -0.47 -2.11 -12.69
CA GLU A 24 0.91 -2.09 -13.21
C GLU A 24 0.86 -2.12 -14.74
N TYR A 25 1.43 -1.09 -15.36
CA TYR A 25 1.49 -0.92 -16.82
C TYR A 25 2.89 -0.41 -17.21
N GLU A 26 3.65 -1.17 -18.00
CA GLU A 26 4.96 -0.76 -18.55
C GLU A 26 5.93 -0.07 -17.55
N GLY A 27 5.93 -0.50 -16.29
CA GLY A 27 6.79 0.07 -15.23
C GLY A 27 6.23 1.34 -14.56
N THR A 28 5.04 1.78 -14.95
CA THR A 28 4.21 2.70 -14.18
C THR A 28 3.31 1.89 -13.25
N TYR A 29 3.14 2.40 -12.04
CA TYR A 29 2.27 1.80 -11.04
C TYR A 29 1.31 2.87 -10.54
N GLN A 30 0.04 2.54 -10.63
CA GLN A 30 -1.07 3.40 -10.29
C GLN A 30 -1.89 2.74 -9.20
N VAL A 31 -2.34 3.53 -8.24
CA VAL A 31 -3.24 3.05 -7.18
C VAL A 31 -4.51 3.87 -7.11
N CYS A 32 -5.61 3.21 -6.76
CA CYS A 32 -6.86 3.85 -6.45
C CYS A 32 -7.46 3.21 -5.19
N ARG A 33 -7.76 4.03 -4.17
CA ARG A 33 -8.50 3.60 -2.99
C ARG A 33 -9.98 3.88 -3.20
N VAL A 34 -10.79 2.86 -3.01
CA VAL A 34 -12.26 2.93 -3.05
C VAL A 34 -12.78 2.52 -1.69
N THR A 35 -13.74 3.28 -1.14
CA THR A 35 -14.42 2.91 0.10
C THR A 35 -15.77 2.29 -0.27
N PHE A 36 -15.96 1.01 0.04
CA PHE A 36 -17.22 0.30 -0.14
C PHE A 36 -18.19 0.52 1.02
N GLY A 37 -17.65 0.77 2.21
CA GLY A 37 -18.40 0.99 3.44
C GLY A 37 -18.89 -0.31 4.09
N GLN A 38 -19.64 -1.11 3.34
CA GLN A 38 -20.10 -2.45 3.73
C GLN A 38 -19.28 -3.52 3.00
N GLU A 39 -19.33 -4.77 3.49
CA GLU A 39 -18.59 -5.88 2.88
C GLU A 39 -19.01 -6.04 1.41
N PRO A 40 -18.11 -5.77 0.45
CA PRO A 40 -18.47 -5.78 -0.96
C PRO A 40 -18.64 -7.22 -1.43
N LYS A 41 -19.76 -7.50 -2.08
CA LYS A 41 -19.98 -8.80 -2.74
C LYS A 41 -19.23 -8.85 -4.07
N GLU A 42 -18.87 -10.04 -4.53
CA GLU A 42 -18.22 -10.23 -5.83
C GLU A 42 -19.01 -9.58 -6.98
N ASP A 43 -20.34 -9.67 -6.96
CA ASP A 43 -21.21 -9.04 -7.97
C ASP A 43 -21.10 -7.50 -7.97
N GLU A 44 -21.00 -6.89 -6.79
CA GLU A 44 -20.85 -5.44 -6.66
C GLU A 44 -19.48 -4.99 -7.13
N ILE A 45 -18.44 -5.76 -6.81
CA ILE A 45 -17.07 -5.54 -7.30
C ILE A 45 -17.04 -5.61 -8.82
N LEU A 46 -17.64 -6.65 -9.41
CA LEU A 46 -17.67 -6.82 -10.87
C LEU A 46 -18.43 -5.68 -11.55
N LYS A 47 -19.56 -5.26 -10.98
CA LYS A 47 -20.35 -4.14 -11.49
C LYS A 47 -19.58 -2.82 -11.41
N LEU A 48 -18.88 -2.59 -10.29
CA LEU A 48 -18.02 -1.42 -10.12
C LEU A 48 -16.87 -1.43 -11.13
N LEU A 49 -16.26 -2.60 -11.36
CA LEU A 49 -15.24 -2.80 -12.38
C LEU A 49 -15.76 -2.47 -13.79
N GLN A 50 -16.97 -2.88 -14.15
CA GLN A 50 -17.53 -2.64 -15.48
C GLN A 50 -17.98 -1.19 -15.70
N THR A 51 -18.54 -0.55 -14.67
CA THR A 51 -19.21 0.76 -14.83
C THR A 51 -18.41 1.96 -14.35
N GLN A 52 -17.58 1.78 -13.32
CA GLN A 52 -16.89 2.88 -12.65
C GLN A 52 -15.37 2.81 -12.78
N PHE A 53 -14.78 1.65 -13.09
CA PHE A 53 -13.32 1.50 -13.22
C PHE A 53 -12.71 2.48 -14.22
N ALA A 54 -13.34 2.66 -15.38
CA ALA A 54 -12.91 3.63 -16.39
C ALA A 54 -13.03 5.10 -15.94
N ARG A 55 -13.76 5.36 -14.84
CA ARG A 55 -13.97 6.68 -14.25
C ARG A 55 -13.20 6.88 -12.94
N LEU A 56 -12.52 5.85 -12.43
CA LEU A 56 -11.73 5.97 -11.22
C LEU A 56 -10.53 6.89 -11.48
N SER A 57 -10.38 7.90 -10.64
CA SER A 57 -9.21 8.76 -10.64
C SER A 57 -8.06 8.00 -9.99
N PHE A 58 -7.18 7.46 -10.82
CA PHE A 58 -5.92 6.89 -10.36
C PHE A 58 -4.98 8.01 -9.90
N SER A 59 -4.13 7.69 -8.91
CA SER A 59 -3.04 8.58 -8.54
C SER A 59 -2.13 8.86 -9.75
N PRO A 60 -1.46 10.03 -9.83
CA PRO A 60 -0.47 10.28 -10.87
C PRO A 60 0.53 9.12 -10.93
N GLU A 61 0.89 8.70 -12.15
CA GLU A 61 1.81 7.59 -12.40
C GLU A 61 3.08 7.75 -11.57
N ALA A 62 3.17 6.96 -10.51
CA ALA A 62 4.42 6.85 -9.79
C ALA A 62 5.25 5.84 -10.59
N THR A 63 6.41 6.27 -11.08
CA THR A 63 7.48 5.34 -11.46
C THR A 63 7.90 4.62 -10.19
N VAL A 64 7.25 3.50 -9.90
CA VAL A 64 7.59 2.70 -8.73
C VAL A 64 8.94 2.06 -9.04
N LYS A 65 9.99 2.59 -8.39
CA LYS A 65 11.20 1.82 -8.15
C LYS A 65 10.74 0.56 -7.44
N GLN A 66 10.67 -0.54 -8.19
CA GLN A 66 10.22 -1.85 -7.71
C GLN A 66 10.61 -2.00 -6.24
N HIS A 67 9.62 -2.08 -5.35
CA HIS A 67 9.87 -2.50 -3.99
C HIS A 67 10.54 -3.87 -4.11
N VAL A 68 11.85 -3.89 -3.84
CA VAL A 68 12.62 -5.12 -3.79
C VAL A 68 11.95 -5.94 -2.71
N LYS A 69 11.19 -6.97 -3.10
CA LYS A 69 10.71 -7.99 -2.17
C LYS A 69 11.93 -8.55 -1.46
N ILE A 70 12.24 -8.05 -0.26
CA ILE A 70 13.27 -8.63 0.58
C ILE A 70 12.66 -9.93 1.12
N LYS A 71 12.77 -10.99 0.31
CA LYS A 71 12.22 -12.33 0.57
C LYS A 71 12.71 -12.96 1.88
N ASN A 72 13.73 -12.39 2.53
CA ASN A 72 14.39 -13.01 3.67
C ASN A 72 14.21 -12.19 4.97
N PRO A 73 13.32 -12.61 5.88
CA PRO A 73 13.10 -11.95 7.17
C PRO A 73 14.37 -11.87 8.03
N LYS A 74 15.36 -12.77 7.85
CA LYS A 74 16.68 -12.63 8.50
C LYS A 74 17.41 -11.35 8.07
N ARG A 75 17.23 -10.91 6.83
CA ARG A 75 17.90 -9.74 6.28
C ARG A 75 17.29 -8.44 6.83
N LEU A 76 15.97 -8.41 7.02
CA LEU A 76 15.26 -7.34 7.73
C LEU A 76 15.72 -7.25 9.19
N GLN A 77 15.75 -8.37 9.92
CA GLN A 77 16.22 -8.39 11.31
C GLN A 77 17.68 -7.92 11.45
N ARG A 78 18.56 -8.26 10.51
CA ARG A 78 19.94 -7.77 10.49
C ARG A 78 20.01 -6.25 10.24
N ALA A 79 19.17 -5.70 9.37
CA ALA A 79 19.12 -4.26 9.12
C ALA A 79 18.66 -3.49 10.36
N VAL A 80 17.56 -3.93 10.99
CA VAL A 80 17.05 -3.36 12.26
C VAL A 80 18.13 -3.41 13.34
N LYS A 81 18.78 -4.57 13.55
CA LYS A 81 19.87 -4.70 14.54
C LYS A 81 21.07 -3.80 14.24
N LYS A 82 21.41 -3.58 12.96
CA LYS A 82 22.51 -2.69 12.56
C LYS A 82 22.17 -1.24 12.87
N GLN A 83 20.93 -0.83 12.62
CA GLN A 83 20.43 0.52 12.86
C GLN A 83 20.33 0.82 14.36
N VAL A 84 19.84 -0.13 15.15
CA VAL A 84 19.80 -0.03 16.62
C VAL A 84 21.22 0.01 17.24
N LYS A 85 22.20 -0.65 16.64
CA LYS A 85 23.61 -0.58 17.10
C LYS A 85 24.32 0.73 16.73
N GLN A 86 23.85 1.47 15.74
CA GLN A 86 24.37 2.80 15.46
C GLN A 86 23.81 3.77 16.50
N LYS A 87 24.59 3.98 17.57
CA LYS A 87 24.40 4.92 18.69
C LYS A 87 23.34 6.00 18.41
N VAL A 88 22.10 5.71 18.79
CA VAL A 88 21.05 6.70 18.93
C VAL A 88 21.43 7.51 20.18
N SER A 89 21.76 8.79 19.99
CA SER A 89 22.01 9.71 21.11
C SER A 89 20.72 9.85 21.92
N SER A 90 20.81 9.93 23.26
CA SER A 90 19.64 9.90 24.16
C SER A 90 18.56 10.93 23.81
N LYS A 91 18.95 12.08 23.23
CA LYS A 91 18.02 13.12 22.73
C LYS A 91 17.07 12.64 21.65
N SER A 92 17.47 11.66 20.83
CA SER A 92 16.63 11.12 19.76
C SER A 92 15.59 10.12 20.28
N GLN A 93 15.84 9.49 21.43
CA GLN A 93 14.86 8.62 22.10
C GLN A 93 13.76 9.43 22.76
N GLU A 94 14.08 10.55 23.41
CA GLU A 94 13.07 11.45 23.99
C GLU A 94 12.15 12.05 22.92
N LEU A 95 12.69 12.46 21.77
CA LEU A 95 11.91 13.03 20.67
C LEU A 95 10.94 12.03 20.01
N LEU A 96 11.31 10.75 19.94
CA LEU A 96 10.41 9.72 19.42
C LEU A 96 9.25 9.44 20.37
N GLN A 97 9.46 9.58 21.68
CA GLN A 97 8.43 9.30 22.68
C GLN A 97 7.33 10.36 22.66
N LEU A 98 7.68 11.64 22.45
CA LEU A 98 6.71 12.72 22.24
C LEU A 98 5.85 12.57 20.98
N GLN A 99 6.30 11.84 19.96
CA GLN A 99 5.56 11.64 18.72
C GLN A 99 4.50 10.52 18.82
N TYR A 100 4.52 9.70 19.87
CA TYR A 100 3.53 8.64 20.11
C TYR A 100 2.39 9.06 21.06
N ASP A 101 2.53 10.19 21.75
CA ASP A 101 1.52 10.71 22.70
C ASP A 101 0.59 11.78 22.08
N GLU A 102 0.58 11.95 20.76
CA GLU A 102 -0.48 12.61 19.97
C GLU A 102 -1.28 11.57 19.16
#